data_AF-A0A7Y3ACQ5-F1
#
_entry.id   AF-A0A7Y3ACQ5-F1
#
_cell.length_a   1.000
_cell.length_b   1.000
_cell.length_c   1.000
_cell.angle_alpha   90.00
_cell.angle_beta   90.00
_cell.angle_gamma   90.00
#
_symmetry.space_group_name_H-M   'P 1'
#
loop_
_entity.id
_entity.type
_entity.pdbx_description
1 polymer ?
#
loop_
_entity_poly.entity_id
_entity_poly.type
_entity_poly.pdbx_seq_one_letter_code
_entity_poly.pdbx_strand_id
1 'polypeptide(L)' 'MTKKLLAAFCGVSLLAMGATGAQAAKTLVFCSEGSPEGFNPAFMTAGTSFDASSRPVYNRLV' A
#
# COMPACT_ATOMS: atom_id res chain seq x y z
N MET A 1 -0.69 -35.12 -24.63
CA MET A 1 -0.99 -33.70 -24.35
C MET A 1 -1.42 -33.44 -22.90
N THR A 2 -2.14 -34.35 -22.24
CA THR A 2 -2.63 -34.23 -20.85
C THR A 2 -1.56 -33.98 -19.78
N LYS A 3 -0.38 -34.61 -19.86
CA LYS A 3 0.72 -34.42 -18.88
C LYS A 3 1.31 -33.00 -18.88
N LYS A 4 1.37 -32.35 -20.05
CA LYS A 4 1.83 -30.96 -20.20
C LYS A 4 0.80 -29.97 -19.65
N LEU A 5 -0.48 -30.29 -19.83
CA LEU A 5 -1.59 -29.50 -19.28
C LEU A 5 -1.60 -29.54 -17.75
N LEU A 6 -1.36 -30.73 -17.16
CA LEU A 6 -1.31 -30.90 -15.71
C LEU A 6 -0.12 -30.14 -15.09
N ALA A 7 1.05 -30.21 -15.73
CA ALA A 7 2.24 -29.45 -15.30
C ALA A 7 2.03 -27.92 -15.39
N ALA A 8 1.37 -27.45 -16.45
CA ALA A 8 1.03 -26.04 -16.60
C ALA A 8 0.03 -25.56 -15.53
N PHE A 9 -0.96 -26.40 -15.18
CA PHE A 9 -1.95 -26.08 -14.15
C PHE A 9 -1.33 -25.98 -12.75
N CYS A 10 -0.42 -26.89 -12.40
CA CYS A 10 0.35 -26.81 -11.15
C CYS A 10 1.27 -25.58 -11.10
N GLY A 11 1.89 -25.21 -12.22
CA GLY A 11 2.75 -24.01 -12.28
C GLY A 11 1.97 -22.72 -12.04
N VAL A 12 0.77 -22.61 -12.63
CA VAL A 12 -0.12 -21.44 -12.46
C VAL A 12 -0.69 -21.37 -11.04
N SER A 13 -1.05 -22.49 -10.43
CA SER A 13 -1.58 -22.49 -9.05
C SER A 13 -0.52 -22.06 -8.03
N LEU A 14 0.73 -22.50 -8.18
CA LEU A 14 1.85 -22.08 -7.32
C LEU A 14 2.13 -20.57 -7.42
N LEU A 15 2.09 -20.00 -8.62
CA LEU A 15 2.26 -18.56 -8.84
C LEU A 15 1.12 -17.74 -8.24
N ALA A 16 -0.12 -18.23 -8.36
CA ALA A 16 -1.30 -17.57 -7.79
C ALA A 16 -1.27 -17.56 -6.24
N MET A 17 -0.75 -18.63 -5.62
CA MET A 17 -0.62 -18.70 -4.16
C MET A 17 0.51 -17.83 -3.60
N GLY A 18 1.58 -17.60 -4.36
CA GLY A 18 2.68 -16.70 -3.96
C GLY A 18 2.32 -15.21 -4.05
N ALA A 19 1.34 -14.86 -4.87
CA ALA A 19 0.94 -13.46 -5.07
C ALA A 19 0.14 -12.88 -3.89
N THR A 20 -0.51 -13.69 -3.06
CA THR A 20 -1.42 -13.18 -2.00
C THR A 20 -0.67 -12.67 -0.75
N GLY A 21 0.54 -13.16 -0.49
CA GLY A 21 1.33 -12.79 0.70
C GLY A 21 1.84 -11.36 0.70
N ALA A 22 2.09 -10.75 -0.47
CA ALA A 22 2.61 -9.38 -0.56
C ALA A 22 1.54 -8.29 -0.33
N GLN A 23 0.24 -8.65 -0.30
CA GLN A 23 -0.85 -7.68 -0.23
C GLN A 23 -1.27 -7.40 1.22
N ALA A 24 -1.03 -8.35 2.12
CA ALA A 24 -1.37 -8.22 3.55
C ALA A 24 -0.50 -7.18 4.28
N ALA A 25 0.66 -6.82 3.73
CA ALA A 25 1.58 -5.85 4.32
C ALA A 25 1.29 -4.37 3.93
N LYS A 26 0.24 -4.09 3.13
CA LYS A 26 -0.04 -2.73 2.62
C LYS A 26 -0.72 -1.79 3.62
N THR A 27 -1.24 -2.30 4.73
CA THR A 27 -1.94 -1.49 5.72
C THR A 27 -1.04 -1.26 6.93
N LEU A 28 -0.45 -0.07 7.02
CA LEU A 28 0.27 0.39 8.21
C LEU A 28 -0.71 1.17 9.10
N VAL A 29 -0.81 0.77 10.37
CA VAL A 29 -1.56 1.53 11.38
C VAL A 29 -0.59 2.45 12.12
N PHE A 30 -0.76 3.75 11.93
CA PHE A 30 0.03 4.78 12.57
C PHE A 30 -0.83 5.61 13.53
N CYS A 31 -0.40 5.70 14.78
CA CYS A 31 -1.03 6.57 15.79
C CYS A 31 -0.41 7.97 15.70
N SER A 32 -1.11 8.90 15.05
CA SER A 32 -0.70 10.30 14.98
C SER A 32 -0.60 10.93 16.37
N GLU A 33 0.36 11.83 16.56
CA GLU A 33 0.56 12.61 17.79
C GLU A 33 -0.63 13.52 18.15
N GLY A 34 -1.50 13.79 17.17
CA GLY A 34 -2.74 14.55 17.33
C GLY A 34 -3.56 14.60 16.04
N SER A 35 -4.69 15.29 16.09
CA SER A 35 -5.53 15.53 14.91
C SER A 35 -4.83 16.49 13.92
N PRO A 36 -4.91 16.24 12.61
CA PRO A 36 -4.41 17.19 11.61
C PRO A 36 -5.28 18.45 11.59
N GLU A 37 -4.66 19.61 11.36
CA GLU A 37 -5.35 20.90 11.16
C GLU A 37 -6.28 20.84 9.93
N GLY A 38 -5.90 20.03 8.94
CA GLY A 38 -6.58 19.85 7.68
C GLY A 38 -5.75 19.06 6.68
N PHE A 39 -6.29 18.93 5.47
CA PHE A 39 -5.74 18.09 4.41
C PHE A 39 -5.19 18.90 3.23
N ASN A 40 -5.28 20.23 3.25
CA ASN A 40 -4.72 21.06 2.18
C ASN A 40 -3.25 21.42 2.47
N PRO A 41 -2.26 20.78 1.81
CA PRO A 41 -0.85 21.00 2.11
C PRO A 41 -0.36 22.42 1.77
N ALA A 42 -1.13 23.23 1.05
CA ALA A 42 -0.78 24.62 0.75
C ALA A 42 -1.01 25.58 1.93
N PHE A 43 -1.85 25.20 2.89
CA PHE A 43 -2.23 26.05 4.03
C PHE A 43 -1.81 25.47 5.38
N MET A 44 -1.62 24.16 5.49
CA MET A 44 -1.29 23.48 6.74
C MET A 44 0.23 23.43 6.94
N THR A 45 0.69 23.66 8.17
CA THR A 45 2.13 23.66 8.49
C THR A 45 2.50 22.83 9.72
N ALA A 46 1.50 22.29 10.44
CA ALA A 46 1.72 21.41 11.58
C ALA A 46 2.30 20.03 11.19
N GLY A 47 3.07 19.45 12.12
CA GLY A 47 3.61 18.10 12.05
C GLY A 47 2.52 17.04 11.87
N THR A 48 1.42 17.14 12.63
CA THR A 48 0.26 16.24 12.54
C THR A 48 -0.34 16.19 11.13
N SER A 49 -0.44 17.33 10.44
CA SER A 49 -0.91 17.40 9.05
C SER A 49 0.11 16.84 8.07
N PHE A 50 1.41 16.88 8.38
CA PHE A 50 2.44 16.28 7.53
C PHE A 50 2.45 14.76 7.63
N ASP A 51 2.27 14.23 8.84
CA ASP A 51 2.28 12.80 9.11
C ASP A 51 0.96 12.13 8.68
N ALA A 52 -0.19 12.79 8.88
CA ALA A 52 -1.49 12.22 8.52
C ALA A 52 -1.83 12.32 7.02
N SER A 53 -1.47 13.43 6.34
CA SER A 53 -1.96 13.68 4.96
C SER A 53 -0.94 14.29 4.00
N SER A 54 -0.21 15.34 4.38
CA SER A 54 0.54 16.15 3.42
C SER A 54 1.70 15.41 2.76
N ARG A 55 2.27 14.38 3.40
CA ARG A 55 3.28 13.47 2.83
C ARG A 55 2.70 12.16 2.29
N PRO A 56 1.81 11.44 3.00
CA PRO A 56 1.33 10.14 2.53
C PRO A 56 0.25 10.22 1.43
N VAL A 57 -0.49 11.33 1.30
CA VAL A 57 -1.63 11.45 0.36
C VAL A 57 -1.30 12.24 -0.90
N TYR A 58 -0.40 13.23 -0.81
CA TYR A 58 -0.09 14.14 -1.92
C TYR A 58 1.29 13.87 -2.51
N ASN A 59 1.37 13.76 -3.84
CA ASN A 59 2.64 13.63 -4.54
C ASN A 59 3.31 15.01 -4.69
N ARG A 60 4.58 15.09 -4.31
CA ARG A 60 5.42 16.29 -4.47
C ARG A 60 6.29 16.15 -5.72
N LEU A 61 6.96 17.24 -6.09
CA LEU A 61 7.87 17.24 -7.23
C LEU A 61 9.19 16.49 -6.95
N VAL A 62 9.58 16.38 -5.67
CA VAL A 62 10.74 15.64 -5.16
C VAL A 62 10.44 15.04 -3.79
#